data_AF-I4K5U9-F1
#
_entry.id   AF-I4K5U9-F1
#
_cell.length_a   1.000
_cell.length_b   1.000
_cell.length_c   1.000
_cell.angle_alpha   90.00
_cell.angle_beta   90.00
_cell.angle_gamma   90.00
#
_symmetry.space_group_name_H-M   'P 1'
#
loop_
_entity.id
_entity.type
_entity.pdbx_description
1 polymer ?
#
loop_
_entity_poly.entity_id
_entity_poly.type
_entity_poly.pdbx_seq_one_letter_code
_entity_poly.pdbx_strand_id
1 'polypeptide(L)'
;MDKTITVDQLATTDLRSINEIWLGGTHTQLCLWRGEQVFTHEMMSEGTHDQNVRRLCVKVVNPGDHAAVANVELMVRERLEKMGKEGEFYPAEETGTHR
;
A
#
# COMPACT_ATOMS: atom_id res chain seq x y z
N MET A 1 11.50 -8.95 4.27
CA MET A 1 12.31 -8.35 3.20
C MET A 1 11.36 -7.52 2.35
N ASP A 2 11.54 -6.20 2.33
CA ASP A 2 10.66 -5.29 1.59
C ASP A 2 10.87 -5.46 0.08
N LYS A 3 9.80 -5.73 -0.65
CA LYS A 3 9.87 -5.86 -2.11
C LYS A 3 9.77 -4.47 -2.71
N THR A 4 10.68 -4.11 -3.61
CA THR A 4 10.59 -2.83 -4.34
C THR A 4 10.35 -3.09 -5.82
N ILE A 5 9.38 -2.39 -6.40
CA ILE A 5 8.98 -2.49 -7.82
C ILE A 5 8.84 -1.10 -8.44
N THR A 6 8.75 -1.02 -9.77
CA THR A 6 8.34 0.21 -10.47
C THR A 6 6.83 0.24 -10.72
N VAL A 7 6.28 1.39 -11.10
CA VAL A 7 4.86 1.55 -11.46
C VAL A 7 4.45 0.59 -12.59
N ASP A 8 5.31 0.41 -13.61
CA ASP A 8 5.08 -0.54 -14.70
C ASP A 8 4.90 -1.99 -14.19
N GLN A 9 5.73 -2.38 -13.23
CA GLN A 9 5.66 -3.72 -12.63
C GLN A 9 4.44 -3.93 -11.74
N LEU A 10 3.75 -2.87 -11.31
CA LEU A 10 2.54 -2.99 -10.48
C LEU A 10 1.43 -3.74 -11.21
N ALA A 11 1.32 -3.56 -12.53
CA ALA A 11 0.30 -4.21 -13.36
C ALA A 11 0.43 -5.74 -13.40
N THR A 12 1.65 -6.27 -13.24
CA THR A 12 1.94 -7.71 -13.31
C THR A 12 2.28 -8.31 -11.95
N THR A 13 2.58 -7.49 -10.95
CA THR A 13 2.92 -7.96 -9.61
C THR A 13 1.72 -8.56 -8.90
N ASP A 14 1.95 -9.69 -8.25
CA ASP A 14 1.00 -10.33 -7.35
C ASP A 14 0.96 -9.59 -6.00
N LEU A 15 -0.21 -9.05 -5.65
CA LEU A 15 -0.45 -8.29 -4.41
C LEU A 15 -1.17 -9.13 -3.33
N ARG A 16 -1.42 -10.43 -3.58
CA ARG A 16 -2.23 -11.27 -2.67
C ARG A 16 -1.54 -11.51 -1.34
N SER A 17 -0.21 -11.50 -1.30
CA SER A 17 0.53 -11.60 -0.04
C SER A 17 0.95 -10.25 0.55
N ILE A 18 0.63 -9.13 -0.11
CA ILE A 18 1.02 -7.80 0.35
C ILE A 18 -0.03 -7.26 1.31
N ASN A 19 0.46 -6.71 2.42
CA ASN A 19 -0.35 -6.11 3.50
C ASN A 19 -0.15 -4.60 3.59
N GLU A 20 0.96 -4.07 3.08
CA GLU A 20 1.19 -2.62 3.01
C GLU A 20 1.79 -2.24 1.66
N ILE A 21 1.32 -1.15 1.07
CA ILE A 21 1.89 -0.56 -0.14
C ILE A 21 2.35 0.86 0.18
N TRP A 22 3.61 1.13 -0.15
CA TRP A 22 4.28 2.40 0.06
C TRP A 22 4.80 2.94 -1.26
N LEU A 23 4.77 4.25 -1.45
CA LEU A 23 5.41 4.95 -2.56
C LEU A 23 6.77 5.45 -2.10
N GLY A 24 7.83 4.98 -2.73
CA GLY A 24 9.20 5.38 -2.42
C GLY A 24 9.80 6.24 -3.53
N GLY A 25 10.23 7.44 -3.17
CA GLY A 25 11.17 8.25 -3.95
C GLY A 25 12.60 8.13 -3.40
N THR A 26 13.53 8.92 -3.94
CA THR A 26 14.94 8.89 -3.53
C THR A 26 15.12 9.22 -2.04
N HIS A 27 14.32 10.14 -1.48
CA HIS A 27 14.48 10.63 -0.09
C HIS A 27 13.18 10.62 0.74
N THR A 28 12.07 10.08 0.22
CA THR A 28 10.75 10.15 0.87
C THR A 28 9.96 8.87 0.62
N GLN A 29 9.25 8.41 1.65
CA GLN A 29 8.33 7.29 1.56
C GLN A 29 6.94 7.74 2.03
N LEU A 30 5.93 7.46 1.23
CA LEU A 30 4.53 7.74 1.53
C LEU A 30 3.78 6.42 1.67
N CYS A 31 3.06 6.21 2.76
CA CYS A 31 2.16 5.06 2.86
C CYS A 31 0.97 5.33 1.92
N LEU A 32 0.67 4.40 1.02
CA LEU A 32 -0.45 4.53 0.08
C LEU A 32 -1.64 3.66 0.48
N TRP A 33 -1.37 2.47 1.01
CA TRP A 33 -2.43 1.54 1.36
C TRP A 33 -2.00 0.57 2.45
N ARG A 34 -2.92 0.24 3.34
CA ARG A 34 -2.78 -0.85 4.31
C ARG A 34 -3.98 -1.77 4.20
N GLY A 35 -3.71 -3.05 3.97
CA GLY A 35 -4.73 -4.09 3.95
C GLY A 35 -5.35 -4.27 5.33
N GLU A 36 -6.65 -4.55 5.34
CA GLU A 36 -7.33 -4.94 6.56
C GLU A 36 -6.74 -6.27 7.04
N GLN A 37 -6.06 -6.23 8.19
CA GLN A 37 -5.53 -7.45 8.78
C GLN A 37 -6.66 -8.15 9.52
N VAL A 38 -7.07 -9.31 9.01
CA VAL A 38 -7.94 -10.23 9.74
C VAL A 38 -7.11 -10.84 10.86
N PHE A 39 -7.17 -10.23 12.05
CA PHE A 39 -6.62 -10.82 13.26
C PHE A 39 -7.45 -12.06 13.61
N THR A 40 -6.97 -13.23 13.22
CA THR A 40 -7.50 -14.46 13.79
C THR A 40 -7.09 -14.54 15.26
N HIS A 41 -8.00 -15.00 16.12
CA HIS A 41 -7.80 -15.07 17.57
C HIS A 41 -6.53 -15.83 18.00
N GLU A 42 -5.99 -16.70 17.15
CA GLU A 42 -4.73 -17.43 17.34
C GLU A 42 -3.48 -16.52 17.26
N MET A 43 -3.57 -15.38 16.56
CA MET A 43 -2.45 -14.42 16.38
C MET A 43 -2.26 -13.46 17.57
N MET A 44 -3.07 -13.59 18.63
CA MET A 44 -2.98 -12.76 19.85
C MET A 44 -2.13 -13.38 20.98
N SER A 45 -1.74 -14.67 20.88
CA SER A 45 -1.05 -15.39 21.97
C SER A 45 0.44 -15.62 21.75
N GLU A 46 0.96 -15.42 20.54
CA GLU A 46 2.39 -15.51 20.25
C GLU A 46 2.84 -14.20 19.61
N GLY A 47 3.91 -13.59 20.11
CA GLY A 47 4.44 -12.28 19.67
C GLY A 47 5.00 -12.24 18.25
N THR A 48 4.27 -12.77 17.27
CA THR A 48 4.60 -12.85 15.84
C THR A 48 3.87 -11.80 15.00
N HIS A 49 3.27 -10.79 15.65
CA HIS A 49 2.54 -9.71 14.98
C HIS A 49 3.37 -8.97 13.91
N ASP A 50 4.67 -8.78 14.16
CA ASP A 50 5.57 -8.04 13.26
C ASP A 50 6.11 -8.90 12.09
N GLN A 51 6.03 -10.24 12.20
CA GLN A 51 6.67 -11.14 11.24
C GLN A 51 5.87 -11.36 9.95
N ASN A 52 4.59 -10.98 9.92
CA ASN A 52 3.73 -11.14 8.74
C ASN A 52 3.49 -9.84 7.95
N VAL A 53 4.15 -8.74 8.30
CA VAL A 53 4.04 -7.49 7.55
C VAL A 53 4.84 -7.60 6.25
N ARG A 54 4.14 -7.89 5.16
CA ARG A 54 4.71 -7.92 3.81
C ARG A 54 4.49 -6.58 3.12
N ARG A 55 5.54 -5.76 3.16
CA ARG A 55 5.58 -4.43 2.57
C ARG A 55 6.05 -4.46 1.12
N LEU A 56 5.30 -3.76 0.26
CA LEU A 56 5.67 -3.45 -1.12
C LEU A 56 5.97 -1.96 -1.25
N CYS A 57 7.13 -1.63 -1.81
CA CYS A 57 7.52 -0.27 -2.16
C CYS A 57 7.41 -0.08 -3.68
N VAL A 58 6.59 0.86 -4.12
CA VAL A 58 6.45 1.25 -5.53
C VAL A 58 7.30 2.49 -5.76
N LYS A 59 8.29 2.39 -6.65
CA LYS A 59 9.14 3.51 -7.02
C LYS A 59 8.35 4.51 -7.86
N VAL A 60 8.24 5.73 -7.35
CA VAL A 60 7.69 6.88 -8.06
C VAL A 60 8.77 7.93 -8.25
N VAL A 61 8.72 8.66 -9.36
CA VAL A 61 9.72 9.70 -9.68
C VAL A 61 9.75 10.78 -8.60
N ASN A 62 8.57 11.18 -8.11
CA ASN A 62 8.43 12.11 -7.00
C ASN A 62 7.14 11.79 -6.22
N PRO A 63 7.22 11.30 -4.97
CA PRO A 63 6.03 11.04 -4.16
C PRO A 63 5.34 12.32 -3.66
N GLY A 64 5.94 13.50 -3.88
CA GLY A 64 5.28 14.79 -3.68
C GLY A 64 4.50 15.28 -4.90
N ASP A 65 4.50 14.55 -6.01
CA ASP A 65 3.67 14.88 -7.17
C ASP A 65 2.29 14.24 -7.01
N HIS A 66 1.30 15.05 -6.61
CA HIS A 66 -0.04 14.56 -6.28
C HIS A 66 -0.72 13.86 -7.46
N ALA A 67 -0.45 14.29 -8.70
CA ALA A 67 -1.00 13.66 -9.89
C ALA A 67 -0.41 12.26 -10.14
N ALA A 68 0.92 12.10 -10.01
CA ALA A 68 1.56 10.79 -10.09
C ALA A 68 1.09 9.86 -8.97
N VAL A 69 0.96 10.37 -7.75
CA VAL A 69 0.43 9.59 -6.61
C VAL A 69 -1.00 9.13 -6.87
N ALA A 70 -1.89 10.01 -7.30
CA ALA A 70 -3.29 9.67 -7.59
C ALA A 70 -3.42 8.63 -8.72
N ASN A 71 -2.58 8.72 -9.76
CA ASN A 71 -2.55 7.70 -10.82
C ASN A 71 -2.12 6.34 -10.30
N VAL A 72 -1.08 6.28 -9.44
CA VAL A 72 -0.64 5.02 -8.84
C VAL A 72 -1.70 4.48 -7.87
N GLU A 73 -2.36 5.36 -7.10
CA GLU A 73 -3.47 4.97 -6.22
C GLU A 73 -4.57 4.28 -7.01
N LEU A 74 -5.03 4.88 -8.10
CA LEU A 74 -6.08 4.32 -8.95
C LEU A 74 -5.70 2.93 -9.46
N MET A 75 -4.47 2.77 -9.95
CA MET A 75 -3.95 1.48 -10.38
C MET A 75 -3.92 0.45 -9.25
N VAL A 76 -3.46 0.85 -8.05
CA VAL A 76 -3.43 -0.03 -6.88
C VAL A 76 -4.84 -0.44 -6.48
N ARG A 77 -5.79 0.49 -6.44
CA ARG A 77 -7.20 0.27 -6.12
C ARG A 77 -7.83 -0.74 -7.05
N GLU A 78 -7.76 -0.53 -8.37
CA GLU A 78 -8.30 -1.46 -9.36
C GLU A 78 -7.70 -2.86 -9.24
N ARG A 79 -6.40 -2.95 -8.90
CA ARG A 79 -5.70 -4.24 -8.75
C ARG A 79 -6.13 -4.97 -7.48
N LEU A 80 -6.28 -4.25 -6.37
CA LEU A 80 -6.75 -4.81 -5.10
C LEU A 80 -8.22 -5.25 -5.20
N GLU A 81 -9.07 -4.44 -5.83
CA GLU A 81 -10.48 -4.78 -6.08
C GLU A 81 -10.62 -6.06 -6.92
N LYS A 82 -9.83 -6.20 -8.00
CA LYS A 82 -9.78 -7.42 -8.81
C LYS A 82 -9.33 -8.65 -8.01
N MET A 83 -8.61 -8.46 -6.91
CA MET A 83 -8.15 -9.52 -6.01
C MET A 83 -9.04 -9.70 -4.78
N GLY A 84 -10.12 -8.92 -4.64
CA GLY A 84 -10.99 -8.93 -3.46
C GLY A 84 -10.27 -8.51 -2.17
N LYS A 85 -9.28 -7.62 -2.28
CA LYS A 85 -8.49 -7.13 -1.14
C LYS A 85 -9.12 -5.85 -0.58
N GLU A 86 -9.47 -5.90 0.69
CA GLU A 86 -9.97 -4.76 1.46
C GLU A 86 -8.84 -4.09 2.25
N GLY A 87 -8.98 -2.79 2.49
CA GLY A 87 -8.00 -2.00 3.25
C GLY A 87 -8.21 -0.49 3.11
N GLU A 88 -7.38 0.26 3.82
CA GLU A 88 -7.44 1.72 3.91
C GLU A 88 -6.35 2.36 3.05
N PHE A 89 -6.72 3.37 2.25
CA PHE A 89 -5.79 4.16 1.45
C PHE A 89 -5.31 5.41 2.21
N TYR A 90 -4.06 5.81 1.98
CA TYR A 90 -3.38 6.91 2.65
C TYR A 90 -2.76 7.94 1.68
N PRO A 91 -2.76 9.25 2.02
CA PRO A 91 -3.51 9.81 3.15
C PRO A 91 -5.00 9.56 2.92
N ALA A 92 -5.69 9.00 3.93
CA ALA A 92 -7.14 8.85 3.87
C ALA A 92 -7.60 10.27 3.56
N GLU A 93 -8.30 10.45 2.43
CA GLU A 93 -8.63 11.77 1.90
C GLU A 93 -8.87 12.70 3.09
N GLU A 94 -8.14 13.81 3.19
CA GLU A 94 -8.49 14.85 4.14
C GLU A 94 -9.88 15.32 3.71
N THR A 95 -10.91 14.58 4.13
CA THR A 95 -12.30 14.82 3.83
C THR A 95 -12.54 16.22 4.33
N GLY A 96 -12.76 17.12 3.37
CA GLY A 96 -12.38 18.52 3.47
C GLY A 96 -12.67 19.18 4.81
N THR A 97 -11.66 19.87 5.35
CA THR A 97 -11.90 21.09 6.12
C THR A 97 -11.05 22.22 5.55
N HIS A 98 -11.31 22.57 4.28
CA HIS A 98 -11.15 23.96 3.87
C HIS A 98 -12.37 24.72 4.41
N ARG A 99 -12.21 25.36 5.58
CA ARG A 99 -13.03 26.52 5.93
C ARG A 99 -12.24 27.53 6.74
#